data_AF-A0A421BNX3-F1
#
_entry.id   AF-A0A421BNX3-F1
#
_cell.length_a   1.000
_cell.length_b   1.000
_cell.length_c   1.000
_cell.angle_alpha   90.00
_cell.angle_beta   90.00
_cell.angle_gamma   90.00
#
_symmetry.space_group_name_H-M   'P 1'
#
loop_
_entity.id
_entity.type
_entity.pdbx_description
1 polymer ?
#
loop_
_entity_poly.entity_id
_entity_poly.type
_entity_poly.pdbx_seq_one_letter_code
_entity_poly.pdbx_strand_id
1 'polypeptide(L)'
;MIMPAPSFPGPMPAPLAKALAEARAQFTERLVPQIVEVERLQAALDDPAQAAEAIGALAFLVHKISGVAATVGFPELGTRAAELDGQLQRLLRMPQPKVPAGLAVMLDPLMDLMEAAAFDD
;
A
#
# COMPACT_ATOMS: atom_id res chain seq x y z
N MET A 1 -16.39 -3.20 16.76
CA MET A 1 -16.97 -1.89 17.12
C MET A 1 -16.15 -0.85 16.36
N ILE A 2 -16.64 -0.40 15.21
CA ILE A 2 -15.95 0.58 14.37
C ILE A 2 -16.39 1.94 14.87
N MET A 3 -15.48 2.74 15.43
CA MET A 3 -15.81 4.12 15.81
C MET A 3 -16.10 4.89 14.51
N PRO A 4 -17.20 5.67 14.44
CA PRO A 4 -17.41 6.56 13.31
C PRO A 4 -16.28 7.59 13.26
N ALA A 5 -15.79 7.89 12.05
CA ALA A 5 -14.84 8.97 11.85
C ALA A 5 -15.42 10.29 12.39
N PRO A 6 -14.60 11.17 12.98
CA PRO A 6 -15.08 12.45 13.48
C PRO A 6 -15.70 13.26 12.34
N SER A 7 -17.03 13.41 12.38
CA SER A 7 -17.77 14.32 11.51
C SER A 7 -17.54 15.74 12.01
N PHE A 8 -16.73 16.53 11.32
CA PHE A 8 -16.56 17.95 11.64
C PHE A 8 -17.77 18.73 11.10
N PRO A 9 -18.59 19.37 11.97
CA PRO A 9 -19.68 20.22 11.51
C PRO A 9 -19.10 21.58 11.07
N GLY A 10 -18.69 21.69 9.81
CA GLY A 10 -18.16 22.93 9.22
C GLY A 10 -17.08 22.67 8.16
N PRO A 11 -16.69 23.72 7.40
CA PRO A 11 -15.57 23.61 6.48
C PRO A 11 -14.29 23.23 7.25
N MET A 12 -13.46 22.38 6.63
CA MET A 12 -12.22 21.92 7.23
C MET A 12 -11.34 23.11 7.64
N PRO A 13 -10.78 23.14 8.88
CA PRO A 13 -9.88 24.21 9.29
C PRO A 13 -8.70 24.34 8.31
N ALA A 14 -8.39 25.56 7.88
CA ALA A 14 -7.33 25.81 6.89
C ALA A 14 -5.96 25.17 7.24
N PRO A 15 -5.51 25.14 8.51
CA PRO A 15 -4.26 24.45 8.86
C PRO A 15 -4.33 22.93 8.63
N LEU A 16 -5.48 22.30 8.89
CA LEU A 16 -5.68 20.87 8.67
C LEU A 16 -5.71 20.56 7.16
N ALA A 17 -6.41 21.39 6.38
CA ALA A 17 -6.44 21.25 4.92
C ALA A 17 -5.03 21.35 4.32
N LYS A 18 -4.22 22.32 4.80
CA LYS A 18 -2.81 22.46 4.37
C LYS A 18 -1.98 21.24 4.74
N ALA A 19 -2.08 20.74 5.97
CA ALA A 19 -1.34 19.57 6.42
C ALA A 19 -1.70 18.30 5.62
N LEU A 20 -2.97 18.11 5.27
CA LEU A 20 -3.41 17.00 4.43
C LEU A 20 -2.89 17.14 2.99
N ALA A 21 -2.88 18.35 2.42
CA ALA A 21 -2.32 18.58 1.10
C ALA A 21 -0.81 18.28 1.06
N GLU A 22 -0.05 18.72 2.07
CA GLU A 22 1.38 18.39 2.20
C GLU A 22 1.61 16.88 2.38
N ALA A 23 0.80 16.23 3.20
CA ALA A 23 0.87 14.78 3.40
C ALA A 23 0.55 14.02 2.11
N ARG A 24 -0.44 14.48 1.33
CA ARG A 24 -0.79 13.91 0.01
C ARG A 24 0.38 14.04 -0.96
N ALA A 25 0.98 15.23 -1.08
CA ALA A 25 2.12 15.45 -1.96
C ALA A 25 3.33 14.57 -1.60
N GLN A 26 3.66 14.47 -0.29
CA GLN A 26 4.73 13.58 0.16
C GLN A 26 4.41 12.10 -0.07
N PHE A 27 3.14 11.72 0.02
CA PHE A 27 2.71 10.36 -0.27
C PHE A 27 2.89 10.03 -1.74
N THR A 28 2.40 10.87 -2.66
CA THR A 28 2.53 10.64 -4.11
C THR A 28 3.99 10.64 -4.58
N GLU A 29 4.83 11.55 -4.07
CA GLU A 29 6.29 11.55 -4.37
C GLU A 29 6.97 10.24 -3.98
N ARG A 30 6.50 9.57 -2.92
CA ARG A 30 7.07 8.30 -2.45
C ARG A 30 6.56 7.09 -3.22
N LEU A 31 5.46 7.21 -3.98
CA LEU A 31 4.91 6.07 -4.73
C LEU A 31 5.85 5.63 -5.85
N VAL A 32 6.47 6.56 -6.59
CA VAL A 32 7.39 6.22 -7.69
C VAL A 32 8.53 5.29 -7.27
N PRO A 33 9.34 5.59 -6.24
CA PRO A 33 10.37 4.65 -5.79
C PRO A 33 9.79 3.37 -5.17
N GLN A 34 8.56 3.39 -4.64
CA GLN A 34 7.88 2.20 -4.12
C GLN A 34 7.41 1.26 -5.24
N ILE A 35 6.93 1.78 -6.37
CA ILE A 35 6.56 1.01 -7.56
C ILE A 35 7.77 0.19 -8.01
N VAL A 36 8.92 0.85 -8.21
CA VAL A 36 10.19 0.19 -8.61
C VAL A 36 10.61 -0.88 -7.59
N GLU A 37 10.45 -0.61 -6.30
CA GLU A 37 10.78 -1.59 -5.26
C GLU A 37 9.82 -2.79 -5.28
N VAL A 38 8.53 -2.59 -5.53
CA VAL A 38 7.56 -3.68 -5.68
C VAL A 38 7.91 -4.54 -6.90
N GLU A 39 8.29 -3.96 -8.04
CA GLU A 39 8.76 -4.73 -9.21
C GLU A 39 10.01 -5.56 -8.89
N ARG A 40 10.99 -4.96 -8.20
CA ARG A 40 12.20 -5.65 -7.77
C ARG A 40 11.88 -6.82 -6.85
N LEU A 41 10.97 -6.61 -5.89
CA LEU A 41 10.53 -7.64 -4.96
C LEU A 41 9.75 -8.74 -5.66
N GLN A 42 8.94 -8.41 -6.67
CA GLN A 42 8.26 -9.40 -7.51
C GLN A 42 9.26 -10.33 -8.21
N ALA A 43 10.31 -9.77 -8.82
CA ALA A 43 11.35 -10.58 -9.44
C ALA A 43 12.08 -11.49 -8.43
N ALA A 44 12.24 -11.03 -7.17
CA ALA A 44 12.86 -11.82 -6.11
C ALA A 44 11.97 -12.97 -5.59
N LEU A 45 10.66 -12.96 -5.88
CA LEU A 45 9.75 -14.07 -5.52
C LEU A 45 10.03 -15.34 -6.33
N ASP A 46 10.63 -15.22 -7.51
CA ASP A 46 10.97 -16.38 -8.36
C ASP A 46 12.18 -17.17 -7.85
N ASP A 47 12.97 -16.58 -6.94
CA ASP A 47 14.08 -17.25 -6.26
C ASP A 47 13.65 -17.78 -4.89
N PRO A 48 13.56 -19.11 -4.68
CA PRO A 48 13.19 -19.69 -3.39
C PRO A 48 14.08 -19.25 -2.22
N ALA A 49 15.33 -18.87 -2.48
CA ALA A 49 16.25 -18.38 -1.44
C ALA A 49 15.90 -16.97 -0.97
N GLN A 50 15.26 -16.16 -1.82
CA GLN A 50 14.91 -14.76 -1.53
C GLN A 50 13.41 -14.56 -1.26
N ALA A 51 12.55 -15.52 -1.65
CA ALA A 51 11.11 -15.41 -1.57
C ALA A 51 10.58 -15.03 -0.17
N ALA A 52 11.13 -15.60 0.90
CA ALA A 52 10.68 -15.29 2.26
C ALA A 52 10.99 -13.84 2.67
N GLU A 53 12.17 -13.34 2.33
CA GLU A 53 12.57 -11.95 2.56
C GLU A 53 11.73 -11.00 1.68
N ALA A 54 11.51 -11.36 0.42
CA ALA A 54 10.70 -10.58 -0.51
C ALA A 54 9.24 -10.45 -0.05
N ILE A 55 8.62 -11.53 0.44
CA ILE A 55 7.28 -11.50 1.04
C ILE A 55 7.25 -10.57 2.26
N GLY A 56 8.29 -10.61 3.11
CA GLY A 56 8.40 -9.73 4.27
C GLY A 56 8.49 -8.25 3.89
N ALA A 57 9.32 -7.93 2.91
CA ALA A 57 9.49 -6.57 2.40
C ALA A 57 8.20 -6.06 1.73
N LEU A 58 7.54 -6.88 0.91
CA LEU A 58 6.24 -6.56 0.32
C LEU A 58 5.20 -6.29 1.40
N ALA A 59 5.10 -7.15 2.43
CA ALA A 59 4.14 -6.96 3.53
C ALA A 59 4.34 -5.61 4.23
N PHE A 60 5.60 -5.23 4.48
CA PHE A 60 5.91 -3.97 5.12
C PHE A 60 5.56 -2.75 4.26
N LEU A 61 5.84 -2.81 2.96
CA LEU A 61 5.52 -1.74 2.01
C LEU A 61 4.01 -1.57 1.89
N VAL A 62 3.29 -2.67 1.65
CA VAL A 62 1.82 -2.69 1.47
C VAL A 62 1.12 -2.21 2.74
N HIS A 63 1.60 -2.59 3.93
CA HIS A 63 1.09 -2.10 5.21
C HIS A 63 1.20 -0.58 5.37
N LYS A 64 2.31 0.03 4.94
CA LYS A 64 2.47 1.48 4.97
C LYS A 64 1.51 2.19 4.04
N ILE A 65 1.31 1.65 2.83
CA ILE A 65 0.38 2.21 1.85
C ILE A 65 -1.05 2.14 2.42
N SER A 66 -1.46 0.99 2.94
CA SER A 66 -2.82 0.81 3.48
C SER A 66 -3.13 1.78 4.63
N GLY A 67 -2.15 2.06 5.49
CA GLY A 67 -2.31 2.97 6.63
C GLY A 67 -2.46 4.45 6.26
N VAL A 68 -1.92 4.88 5.11
CA VAL A 68 -1.85 6.31 4.75
C VAL A 68 -2.79 6.68 3.61
N ALA A 69 -2.93 5.81 2.59
CA ALA A 69 -3.58 6.13 1.32
C ALA A 69 -5.00 6.72 1.48
N ALA A 70 -5.88 6.07 2.26
CA ALA A 70 -7.24 6.54 2.47
C ALA A 70 -7.29 7.91 3.19
N THR A 71 -6.37 8.15 4.13
CA THR A 71 -6.28 9.40 4.89
C THR A 71 -5.92 10.60 4.01
N VAL A 72 -5.10 10.37 2.97
CA VAL A 72 -4.63 11.43 2.07
C VAL A 72 -5.43 11.52 0.75
N GLY A 73 -6.58 10.84 0.67
CA GLY A 73 -7.52 10.96 -0.45
C GLY A 73 -7.42 9.89 -1.54
N PHE A 74 -6.77 8.75 -1.27
CA PHE A 74 -6.72 7.59 -2.17
C PHE A 74 -7.42 6.37 -1.52
N PRO A 75 -8.76 6.39 -1.37
CA PRO A 75 -9.48 5.34 -0.67
C PRO A 75 -9.37 3.97 -1.36
N GLU A 76 -9.44 3.93 -2.69
CA GLU A 76 -9.35 2.67 -3.45
C GLU A 76 -7.97 2.01 -3.30
N LEU A 77 -6.90 2.81 -3.41
CA LEU A 77 -5.52 2.36 -3.14
C LEU A 77 -5.39 1.82 -1.72
N GLY A 78 -5.94 2.54 -0.73
CA GLY A 78 -5.94 2.10 0.67
C GLY A 78 -6.66 0.76 0.88
N THR A 79 -7.84 0.58 0.27
CA THR A 79 -8.60 -0.67 0.34
C THR A 79 -7.83 -1.83 -0.30
N ARG A 80 -7.29 -1.65 -1.50
CA ARG A 80 -6.50 -2.70 -2.17
C ARG A 80 -5.25 -3.06 -1.40
N ALA A 81 -4.53 -2.08 -0.87
CA ALA A 81 -3.37 -2.33 -0.03
C ALA A 81 -3.76 -3.08 1.26
N ALA A 82 -4.89 -2.75 1.90
CA ALA A 82 -5.35 -3.45 3.10
C ALA A 82 -5.72 -4.92 2.82
N GLU A 83 -6.36 -5.20 1.70
CA GLU A 83 -6.69 -6.58 1.26
C GLU A 83 -5.42 -7.41 1.07
N LEU A 84 -4.43 -6.85 0.36
CA LEU A 84 -3.16 -7.53 0.10
C LEU A 84 -2.31 -7.68 1.37
N ASP A 85 -2.26 -6.67 2.25
CA ASP A 85 -1.57 -6.75 3.55
C ASP A 85 -2.14 -7.93 4.35
N GLY A 86 -3.46 -8.05 4.45
CA GLY A 86 -4.10 -9.16 5.14
C GLY A 86 -3.69 -10.55 4.62
N GLN A 87 -3.43 -10.69 3.33
CA GLN A 87 -2.95 -11.93 2.73
C GLN A 87 -1.47 -12.17 2.99
N LEU A 88 -0.62 -11.15 2.81
CA LEU A 88 0.81 -11.22 3.06
C LEU A 88 1.10 -11.53 4.54
N GLN A 89 0.36 -10.92 5.47
CA GLN A 89 0.45 -11.24 6.91
C GLN A 89 0.07 -12.69 7.23
N ARG A 90 -0.85 -13.30 6.47
CA ARG A 90 -1.18 -14.73 6.63
C ARG A 90 -0.05 -15.62 6.13
N LEU A 91 0.58 -15.26 5.01
CA LEU A 91 1.73 -15.99 4.47
C LEU A 91 2.91 -15.96 5.43
N LEU A 92 3.21 -14.80 6.02
CA LEU A 92 4.31 -14.64 6.99
C LEU A 92 4.14 -15.45 8.29
N ARG A 93 2.91 -15.85 8.63
CA ARG A 93 2.65 -16.72 9.79
C ARG A 93 2.91 -18.19 9.49
N MET A 94 3.15 -18.56 8.24
CA MET A 94 3.46 -19.93 7.86
C MET A 94 4.94 -20.23 8.16
N PRO A 95 5.29 -21.45 8.65
CA PRO A 95 6.68 -21.82 8.96
C PRO A 95 7.62 -21.75 7.76
N GLN A 96 7.08 -21.88 6.55
CA GLN A 96 7.80 -21.77 5.30
C GLN A 96 6.87 -21.10 4.26
N PRO A 97 6.87 -19.75 4.20
CA PRO A 97 6.03 -19.02 3.26
C PRO A 97 6.40 -19.44 1.84
N LYS A 98 5.41 -19.88 1.07
CA LYS A 98 5.57 -20.13 -0.36
C LYS A 98 4.83 -19.05 -1.12
N VAL A 99 5.41 -18.63 -2.23
CA VAL A 99 4.78 -17.67 -3.15
C VAL A 99 3.51 -18.31 -3.71
N PRO A 100 2.31 -17.75 -3.44
CA PRO A 100 1.09 -18.26 -4.03
C PRO A 100 1.08 -17.95 -5.53
N ALA A 101 0.58 -18.90 -6.33
CA ALA A 101 0.53 -18.79 -7.81
C ALA A 101 -0.25 -17.56 -8.33
N GLY A 102 -1.02 -16.87 -7.48
CA GLY A 102 -1.76 -15.65 -7.81
C GLY A 102 -1.19 -14.37 -7.21
N LEU A 103 -0.03 -14.38 -6.54
CA LEU A 103 0.49 -13.18 -5.87
C LEU A 103 0.75 -12.03 -6.84
N ALA A 104 1.34 -12.32 -8.01
CA ALA A 104 1.54 -11.32 -9.07
C ALA A 104 0.21 -10.71 -9.53
N VAL A 105 -0.79 -11.54 -9.82
CA VAL A 105 -2.15 -11.09 -10.22
C VAL A 105 -2.82 -10.22 -9.15
N MET A 106 -2.46 -10.40 -7.88
CA MET A 106 -2.97 -9.56 -6.77
C MET A 106 -2.17 -8.26 -6.58
N LEU A 107 -0.91 -8.23 -7.04
CA LEU A 107 -0.07 -7.04 -7.04
C LEU A 107 -0.40 -6.09 -8.19
N ASP A 108 -0.78 -6.60 -9.37
CA ASP A 108 -1.07 -5.76 -10.54
C ASP A 108 -2.08 -4.64 -10.25
N PRO A 109 -3.27 -4.91 -9.66
CA PRO A 109 -4.24 -3.84 -9.39
C PRO A 109 -3.75 -2.83 -8.35
N LEU A 110 -2.84 -3.23 -7.45
CA LEU A 110 -2.23 -2.31 -6.50
C LEU A 110 -1.25 -1.39 -7.22
N MET A 111 -0.42 -1.94 -8.11
CA MET A 111 0.54 -1.21 -8.92
C MET A 111 -0.14 -0.19 -9.83
N ASP A 112 -1.21 -0.59 -10.52
CA ASP A 112 -2.02 0.30 -11.36
C ASP A 112 -2.55 1.52 -10.57
N LEU A 113 -3.04 1.28 -9.34
CA LEU A 113 -3.52 2.35 -8.47
C LEU A 113 -2.39 3.24 -7.92
N MET A 114 -1.21 2.68 -7.67
CA MET A 114 -0.03 3.45 -7.27
C MET A 114 0.42 4.36 -8.41
N GLU A 115 0.45 3.85 -9.65
CA GLU A 115 0.77 4.64 -10.84
C GLU A 115 -0.24 5.75 -11.08
N ALA A 116 -1.53 5.44 -11.05
CA ALA A 116 -2.59 6.43 -11.17
C ALA A 116 -2.43 7.54 -10.11
N ALA A 117 -2.19 7.18 -8.85
CA ALA A 117 -1.99 8.16 -7.78
C ALA A 117 -0.68 8.97 -7.91
N ALA A 118 0.37 8.40 -8.51
CA ALA A 118 1.66 9.06 -8.69
C ALA A 118 1.69 10.03 -9.88
N PHE A 119 0.84 9.80 -10.90
CA PHE A 119 0.86 10.53 -12.17
C PHE A 119 -0.42 11.31 -12.49
N ASP A 120 -1.46 11.27 -11.65
CA ASP A 120 -2.58 12.21 -11.73
C ASP A 120 -2.18 13.58 -11.14
N ASP A 121 -1.89 14.53 -12.03
CA ASP A 121 -1.76 15.98 -11.77
C ASP A 121 -3.12 16.68 -11.67
#